data_AF-A0ABC9SLY7-F1
#
_entry.id   AF-A0ABC9SLY7-F1
#
_cell.length_a   1.000
_cell.length_b   1.000
_cell.length_c   1.000
_cell.angle_alpha   90.00
_cell.angle_beta   90.00
_cell.angle_gamma   90.00
#
_symmetry.space_group_name_H-M   'P 1'
#
loop_
_entity.id
_entity.type
_entity.pdbx_description
1 polymer ?
#
loop_
_entity_poly.entity_id
_entity_poly.type
_entity_poly.pdbx_seq_one_letter_code
_entity_poly.pdbx_strand_id
1 'polypeptide(L)'
;KHLCLDKGYDFKDIEASIKRRNIRSHIRKKGEKPLIGKYKGKSRRWVVERTNSWHNRFRAILIRWERKPENYLASLYLASSIIAFNFFDR
;
A
#
# COMPACT_ATOMS: atom_id res chain seq x y z
N LYS A 1 -18.55 6.58 0.22
CA LYS A 1 -17.28 5.83 0.00
C LYS A 1 -16.13 6.84 -0.11
N HIS A 2 -14.96 6.58 0.50
CA HIS A 2 -13.80 7.48 0.44
C HIS A 2 -12.60 6.76 -0.15
N LEU A 3 -11.79 7.47 -0.93
CA LEU A 3 -10.55 6.94 -1.51
C LEU A 3 -9.40 7.90 -1.24
N CYS A 4 -8.34 7.39 -0.63
CA CYS A 4 -7.09 8.12 -0.42
C CYS A 4 -6.06 7.61 -1.41
N LEU A 5 -5.58 8.48 -2.31
CA LEU A 5 -4.46 8.16 -3.22
C LEU A 5 -3.30 9.10 -2.96
N ASP A 6 -2.11 8.69 -3.37
CA ASP A 6 -0.92 9.52 -3.31
C ASP A 6 -0.97 10.70 -4.30
N LYS A 7 -0.14 11.73 -4.07
CA LYS A 7 0.06 12.89 -4.96
C LYS A 7 0.45 12.49 -6.39
N GLY A 8 1.08 11.32 -6.56
CA GLY A 8 1.35 10.74 -7.87
C GLY A 8 0.10 10.56 -8.74
N TYR A 9 -1.07 10.38 -8.12
CA TYR A 9 -2.36 10.15 -8.81
C TYR A 9 -3.15 11.43 -9.11
N ASP A 10 -2.53 12.62 -8.99
CA ASP A 10 -3.15 13.89 -9.37
C ASP A 10 -3.19 14.05 -10.90
N PHE A 11 -4.14 13.35 -11.52
CA PHE A 11 -4.44 13.42 -12.94
C PHE A 11 -5.96 13.55 -13.15
N LYS A 12 -6.35 14.24 -14.24
CA LYS A 12 -7.76 14.60 -14.51
C LYS A 12 -8.64 13.38 -14.78
N ASP A 13 -8.10 12.38 -15.46
CA ASP A 13 -8.75 11.10 -15.77
C ASP A 13 -9.08 10.30 -14.50
N ILE A 14 -8.18 10.29 -13.53
CA ILE A 14 -8.37 9.64 -12.23
C ILE A 14 -9.48 10.34 -11.44
N GLU A 15 -9.46 11.67 -11.40
CA GLU A 15 -10.54 12.46 -10.77
C GLU A 15 -11.90 12.18 -11.41
N ALA A 16 -11.96 12.16 -12.74
CA ALA A 16 -13.18 11.83 -13.47
C ALA A 16 -13.68 10.40 -13.18
N SER A 17 -12.77 9.42 -13.10
CA SER A 17 -13.08 8.03 -12.76
C SER A 17 -13.64 7.90 -11.34
N ILE A 18 -13.05 8.60 -10.37
CA ILE A 18 -13.50 8.61 -8.97
C ILE A 18 -14.88 9.26 -8.85
N LYS A 19 -15.10 10.39 -9.52
CA LYS A 19 -16.38 11.10 -9.53
C LYS A 19 -17.49 10.24 -10.14
N ARG A 20 -17.22 9.56 -11.26
CA ARG A 20 -18.16 8.60 -11.88
C ARG A 20 -18.60 7.48 -10.94
N ARG A 21 -17.72 7.04 -10.04
CA ARG A 21 -18.01 5.99 -9.06
C ARG A 21 -18.67 6.50 -7.79
N ASN A 22 -18.98 7.80 -7.70
CA ASN A 22 -19.53 8.47 -6.52
C ASN A 22 -18.68 8.23 -5.25
N ILE A 23 -17.36 8.28 -5.43
CA ILE A 23 -16.38 8.13 -4.35
C ILE A 23 -15.79 9.50 -4.03
N ARG A 24 -15.65 9.83 -2.75
CA ARG A 24 -14.97 11.06 -2.32
C ARG A 24 -13.45 10.85 -2.37
N SER A 25 -12.77 11.57 -3.26
CA SER A 25 -11.30 11.59 -3.37
C SER A 25 -10.66 12.38 -2.24
N HIS A 26 -9.54 11.86 -1.75
CA HIS A 26 -8.59 12.53 -0.86
C HIS A 26 -7.20 12.40 -1.48
N ILE A 27 -6.91 13.26 -2.47
CA ILE A 27 -5.66 13.28 -3.24
C ILE A 27 -5.01 14.66 -3.04
N ARG A 28 -3.71 14.68 -2.78
CA ARG A 28 -2.94 15.93 -2.69
C ARG A 28 -2.61 16.41 -4.10
N LYS A 29 -2.66 17.71 -4.34
CA LYS A 29 -2.38 18.29 -5.65
C LYS A 29 -0.88 18.48 -5.88
N LYS A 30 -0.42 18.27 -7.12
CA LYS A 30 0.95 18.61 -7.54
C LYS A 30 1.21 20.10 -7.28
N GLY A 31 2.40 20.42 -6.77
CA GLY A 31 2.74 21.78 -6.33
C GLY A 31 2.32 22.17 -4.90
N GLU A 32 1.47 21.40 -4.21
CA GLU A 32 1.18 21.69 -2.79
C GLU A 32 2.41 21.47 -1.90
N LYS A 33 2.63 22.40 -0.95
CA LYS A 33 3.67 22.30 0.09
C LYS A 33 3.52 20.99 0.88
N PRO A 34 4.62 20.33 1.27
CA PRO A 34 4.55 19.12 2.08
C PRO A 34 3.81 19.41 3.40
N LEU A 35 3.06 18.44 3.90
CA LEU A 35 2.46 18.52 5.23
C LEU A 35 3.59 18.35 6.24
N ILE A 36 3.93 19.42 6.97
CA ILE A 36 4.95 19.41 8.01
C ILE A 36 4.25 19.15 9.34
N GLY A 37 4.55 18.02 10.00
CA GLY A 37 4.02 17.69 11.33
C GLY A 37 3.42 16.28 11.46
N LYS A 38 3.09 15.90 12.70
CA LYS A 38 2.43 14.62 13.01
C LYS A 38 0.93 14.72 12.73
N TYR A 39 0.44 13.91 11.79
CA TYR A 39 -1.00 13.76 11.53
C TYR A 39 -1.68 12.96 12.66
N LYS A 40 -2.69 13.56 13.32
CA LYS A 40 -3.47 12.94 14.41
C LYS A 40 -4.66 12.13 13.90
N GLY A 41 -4.45 11.18 12.98
CA GLY A 41 -5.54 10.32 12.49
C GLY A 41 -5.06 8.96 12.00
N LYS A 42 -5.98 7.98 11.89
CA LYS A 42 -5.66 6.65 11.35
C LYS A 42 -5.09 6.80 9.93
N SER A 43 -3.85 6.35 9.76
CA SER A 43 -3.15 6.37 8.47
C SER A 43 -3.87 5.47 7.47
N ARG A 44 -4.50 6.05 6.44
CA ARG A 44 -5.29 5.32 5.43
C ARG A 44 -4.53 4.96 4.16
N ARG A 45 -3.33 5.53 3.96
CA ARG A 45 -2.55 5.38 2.70
C ARG A 45 -1.53 4.23 2.74
N TRP A 46 -1.05 3.86 3.91
CA TRP A 46 0.21 3.13 4.04
C TRP A 46 0.05 1.61 4.19
N VAL A 47 -1.16 1.04 4.12
CA VAL A 47 -1.35 -0.39 4.43
C VAL A 47 -0.58 -1.26 3.44
N VAL A 48 -0.73 -1.02 2.14
CA VAL A 48 -0.03 -1.80 1.09
C VAL A 48 1.48 -1.58 1.17
N GLU A 49 1.94 -0.33 1.29
CA GLU A 49 3.36 0.01 1.38
C GLU A 49 4.01 -0.58 2.64
N ARG A 50 3.31 -0.57 3.77
CA ARG A 50 3.73 -1.21 5.03
C ARG A 50 3.84 -2.71 4.85
N THR A 51 2.84 -3.35 4.26
CA THR A 51 2.87 -4.80 3.99
C THR A 51 4.05 -5.14 3.09
N ASN A 52 4.27 -4.36 2.03
CA ASN A 52 5.42 -4.56 1.15
C ASN A 52 6.76 -4.37 1.90
N SER A 53 6.84 -3.38 2.80
CA SER A 53 8.01 -3.20 3.67
C SER A 53 8.24 -4.39 4.61
N TRP A 54 7.20 -5.09 5.04
CA TRP A 54 7.34 -6.33 5.81
C TRP A 54 7.82 -7.49 4.94
N HIS A 55 7.27 -7.63 3.73
CA HIS A 55 7.74 -8.62 2.76
C HIS A 55 9.20 -8.41 2.37
N ASN A 56 9.66 -7.17 2.27
CA ASN A 56 11.06 -6.85 1.98
C ASN A 56 12.05 -7.37 3.06
N ARG A 57 11.58 -7.75 4.25
CA ARG A 57 12.43 -8.39 5.27
C ARG A 57 12.72 -9.86 4.97
N PHE A 58 11.97 -10.48 4.06
CA PHE A 58 12.20 -11.84 3.60
C PHE A 58 13.04 -11.80 2.32
N ARG A 59 14.33 -12.14 2.42
CA ARG A 59 15.28 -12.06 1.30
C ARG A 59 14.82 -12.84 0.06
N ALA A 60 14.12 -13.95 0.24
CA ALA A 60 13.56 -14.78 -0.82
C ALA A 60 12.41 -14.13 -1.60
N ILE A 61 11.72 -13.17 -0.98
CA ILE A 61 10.64 -12.39 -1.61
C ILE A 61 11.19 -11.09 -2.19
N LEU A 62 12.06 -10.40 -1.45
CA LEU A 62 12.73 -9.17 -1.88
C LEU A 62 13.50 -9.37 -3.18
N ILE A 63 14.34 -10.42 -3.21
CA ILE A 63 15.02 -10.87 -4.41
C ILE A 63 14.31 -12.14 -4.82
N ARG A 64 13.64 -12.13 -5.98
CA ARG A 64 12.95 -13.30 -6.50
C ARG A 64 13.96 -14.32 -7.00
N TRP A 65 14.38 -15.23 -6.13
CA TRP A 65 15.23 -16.37 -6.49
C TRP A 65 14.45 -17.50 -7.17
N GLU A 66 13.16 -17.64 -6.83
CA GLU A 66 12.29 -18.67 -7.37
C GLU A 66 12.04 -18.48 -8.87
N ARG A 67 12.48 -19.47 -9.66
CA ARG A 67 12.23 -19.50 -11.11
C ARG A 67 10.75 -19.75 -11.42
N LYS A 68 10.11 -20.63 -10.65
CA LYS A 68 8.70 -21.00 -10.84
C LYS A 68 7.78 -20.01 -10.12
N PRO A 69 6.75 -19.46 -10.78
CA PRO A 69 5.83 -18.52 -10.14
C PRO A 69 5.05 -19.14 -8.98
N GLU A 70 4.78 -20.45 -9.03
CA GLU A 70 4.07 -21.18 -7.99
C GLU A 70 4.86 -21.20 -6.68
N ASN A 71 6.17 -21.41 -6.75
CA ASN A 71 7.06 -21.39 -5.59
C ASN A 71 7.17 -19.99 -4.97
N TYR A 72 7.25 -18.96 -5.82
CA TYR A 72 7.26 -17.57 -5.36
C TYR A 72 5.95 -17.24 -4.65
N LEU A 73 4.83 -17.66 -5.22
CA LEU A 73 3.50 -17.47 -4.63
C LEU A 73 3.37 -18.20 -3.28
N ALA A 74 3.84 -19.43 -3.17
CA ALA A 74 3.87 -20.17 -1.92
C ALA A 74 4.70 -19.44 -0.84
N SER A 75 5.86 -18.90 -1.22
CA SER A 75 6.71 -18.10 -0.33
C SER A 75 6.02 -16.82 0.14
N LEU A 76 5.30 -16.14 -0.74
CA LEU A 76 4.46 -14.97 -0.43
C LEU A 76 3.37 -15.30 0.59
N TYR A 77 2.67 -16.42 0.41
CA TYR A 77 1.66 -16.87 1.38
C TYR A 77 2.29 -17.20 2.73
N LEU A 78 3.40 -17.94 2.75
CA LEU A 78 4.11 -18.27 3.98
C LEU A 78 4.54 -17.02 4.76
N ALA A 79 5.17 -16.05 4.10
CA ALA A 79 5.57 -14.80 4.75
C ALA A 79 4.37 -14.01 5.28
N SER A 80 3.27 -13.98 4.52
CA SER A 80 2.02 -13.32 4.95
C SER A 80 1.42 -14.00 6.19
N SER A 81 1.44 -15.33 6.26
CA SER A 81 1.02 -16.11 7.44
C SER A 81 1.90 -15.81 8.65
N ILE A 82 3.23 -15.74 8.48
CA ILE A 82 4.17 -15.39 9.56
C ILE A 82 3.91 -13.97 10.08
N ILE A 83 3.71 -13.00 9.19
CA ILE A 83 3.39 -11.61 9.56
C ILE A 83 2.09 -11.57 10.37
N ALA A 84 1.05 -12.27 9.92
CA ALA A 84 -0.24 -12.33 10.61
C ALA A 84 -0.10 -12.99 11.98
N PHE A 85 0.59 -14.14 12.06
CA PHE A 85 0.84 -14.86 13.31
C PHE A 85 1.55 -13.97 14.35
N ASN A 86 2.63 -13.29 13.96
CA ASN A 86 3.37 -12.37 14.83
C ASN A 86 2.57 -11.14 15.28
N PHE A 87 1.47 -10.81 14.59
CA PHE A 87 0.58 -9.74 14.99
C PHE A 87 -0.41 -10.20 16.07
N PHE A 88 -0.83 -11.47 16.03
CA PHE A 88 -1.72 -12.06 17.03
C PHE A 88 -0.99 -12.47 18.31
N ASP A 89 0.30 -12.84 18.21
CA ASP A 89 1.14 -13.23 19.35
C ASP A 89 1.70 -12.03 20.14
N ARG A 90 1.16 -10.82 19.91
CA ARG A 90 1.53 -9.56 20.58
C ARG A 90 0.35 -8.99 21.36
#